data_AF-R5JD11-F1
#
_entry.id   AF-R5JD11-F1
#
_cell.length_a   1.000
_cell.length_b   1.000
_cell.length_c   1.000
_cell.angle_alpha   90.00
_cell.angle_beta   90.00
_cell.angle_gamma   90.00
#
_symmetry.space_group_name_H-M   'P 1'
#
loop_
_entity.id
_entity.type
_entity.pdbx_description
1 polymer ?
#
loop_
_entity_poly.entity_id
_entity_poly.type
_entity_poly.pdbx_seq_one_letter_code
_entity_poly.pdbx_strand_id
1 'polypeptide(L)'
;MESKSYIREYLSSSDRRKTFERRNGLSLGTLSRWMKMYEIEDPKMQKSIIDPQLIDEDSAALIAQLRAENEALHKSNRQLQRDLDTTKMLHEACEVLIDLTEQTYHIPVRKNSDAK
;
A
#
# COMPACT_ATOMS: atom_id res chain seq x y z
N MET A 1 8.73 14.34 26.02
CA MET A 1 9.11 13.92 24.65
C MET A 1 8.56 12.53 24.28
N GLU A 2 8.15 11.71 25.24
CA GLU A 2 7.78 10.31 25.01
C GLU A 2 6.45 10.11 24.25
N SER A 3 5.46 10.98 24.46
CA SER A 3 4.14 10.89 23.80
C SER A 3 4.22 10.90 22.27
N LYS A 4 5.05 11.76 21.69
CA LYS A 4 5.27 11.82 20.23
C LYS A 4 6.00 10.57 19.70
N SER A 5 6.87 9.95 20.51
CA SER A 5 7.56 8.71 20.16
C SER A 5 6.56 7.56 20.06
N TYR A 6 5.70 7.40 21.07
CA TYR A 6 4.64 6.38 21.06
C TYR A 6 3.64 6.57 19.92
N ILE A 7 3.31 7.81 19.55
CA ILE A 7 2.45 8.07 18.40
C ILE A 7 3.12 7.64 17.09
N ARG A 8 4.41 7.98 16.88
CA ARG A 8 5.13 7.55 15.68
C ARG A 8 5.23 6.03 15.61
N GLU A 9 5.60 5.38 16.71
CA GLU A 9 5.67 3.92 16.78
C GLU A 9 4.31 3.28 16.50
N TYR A 10 3.22 3.83 17.04
CA TYR A 10 1.87 3.37 16.72
C TYR A 10 1.51 3.54 15.25
N LEU A 11 1.83 4.69 14.64
CA LEU A 11 1.56 4.95 13.23
C LEU A 11 2.37 4.04 12.31
N SER A 12 3.57 3.65 12.70
CA SER A 12 4.42 2.69 11.98
C SER A 12 4.07 1.23 12.26
N SER A 13 3.39 0.93 13.38
CA SER A 13 2.94 -0.42 13.71
C SER A 13 1.72 -0.85 12.87
N SER A 14 1.46 -2.15 12.76
CA SER A 14 0.18 -2.70 12.27
C SER A 14 -0.89 -2.82 13.37
N ASP A 15 -0.53 -2.53 14.62
CA ASP A 15 -1.40 -2.70 15.77
C ASP A 15 -2.63 -1.77 15.72
N ARG A 16 -3.75 -2.27 16.25
CA ARG A 16 -4.90 -1.44 16.62
C ARG A 16 -4.56 -0.67 17.89
N ARG A 17 -5.11 0.53 18.06
CA ARG A 17 -4.81 1.40 19.21
C ARG A 17 -4.87 0.70 20.57
N LYS A 18 -5.93 -0.07 20.83
CA LYS A 18 -6.11 -0.79 22.10
C LYS A 18 -5.04 -1.87 22.36
N THR A 19 -4.54 -2.53 21.31
CA THR A 19 -3.51 -3.57 21.44
C THR A 19 -2.14 -2.93 21.65
N PHE A 20 -1.86 -1.83 20.94
CA PHE A 20 -0.66 -1.04 21.14
C PHE A 20 -0.56 -0.46 22.55
N GLU A 21 -1.66 0.11 23.07
CA GLU A 21 -1.70 0.65 24.44
C GLU A 21 -1.41 -0.44 25.48
N ARG A 22 -2.03 -1.61 25.35
CA ARG A 22 -1.79 -2.74 26.26
C ARG A 22 -0.35 -3.26 26.21
N ARG A 23 0.23 -3.39 25.01
CA ARG A 23 1.62 -3.85 24.83
C ARG A 23 2.63 -2.92 25.48
N ASN A 24 2.37 -1.61 25.40
CA ASN A 24 3.25 -0.58 25.92
C ASN A 24 2.94 -0.17 27.37
N GLY A 25 2.05 -0.89 28.06
CA GLY A 25 1.66 -0.57 29.44
C GLY A 25 0.91 0.76 29.59
N LEU A 26 0.35 1.29 28.50
CA LEU A 26 -0.41 2.54 28.49
C LEU A 26 -1.87 2.27 28.90
N SER A 27 -2.47 3.22 29.61
CA SER A 27 -3.90 3.15 29.91
C SER A 27 -4.72 3.37 28.64
N LEU A 28 -5.84 2.67 28.53
CA LEU A 28 -6.70 2.70 27.35
C LEU A 28 -7.20 4.14 27.08
N GLY A 29 -7.02 4.61 25.85
CA GLY A 29 -7.41 5.96 25.42
C GLY A 29 -6.34 7.03 25.63
N THR A 30 -5.18 6.69 26.23
CA THR A 30 -4.03 7.59 26.33
C THR A 30 -3.56 8.04 24.96
N LEU A 31 -3.47 7.11 24.01
CA LEU A 31 -3.01 7.39 22.66
C LEU A 31 -4.01 8.26 21.90
N SER A 32 -5.32 8.04 22.11
CA SER A 32 -6.38 8.91 21.56
C SER A 32 -6.24 10.34 22.06
N ARG A 33 -5.98 10.52 23.37
CA ARG A 33 -5.83 11.84 23.98
C ARG A 33 -4.61 12.54 23.42
N TRP A 34 -3.48 11.85 23.30
CA TRP A 34 -2.27 12.44 22.72
C TRP A 34 -2.44 12.77 21.24
N MET A 35 -3.02 11.87 20.45
CA MET A 35 -3.30 12.14 19.03
C MET A 35 -4.22 13.35 18.86
N LYS A 36 -5.28 13.48 19.67
CA LYS A 36 -6.15 14.67 19.68
C LYS A 36 -5.40 15.94 20.08
N MET A 37 -4.51 15.87 21.07
CA MET A 37 -3.71 17.01 21.54
C MET A 37 -2.71 17.49 20.48
N TYR A 38 -2.27 16.62 19.57
CA TYR A 38 -1.37 16.97 18.46
C TYR A 38 -2.09 17.08 17.11
N GLU A 39 -3.43 17.05 17.10
CA GLU A 39 -4.25 17.11 15.87
C GLU A 39 -3.88 16.04 14.82
N ILE A 40 -3.51 14.85 15.30
CA ILE A 40 -3.17 13.70 14.45
C ILE A 40 -4.43 12.82 14.30
N GLU A 41 -4.89 12.65 13.07
CA GLU A 41 -5.94 11.68 12.76
C GLU A 41 -5.42 10.25 12.85
N ASP A 42 -6.27 9.33 13.29
CA ASP A 42 -5.96 7.91 13.39
C ASP A 42 -6.31 7.23 12.05
N PRO A 43 -5.33 6.94 11.17
CA PRO A 43 -5.60 6.41 9.83
C PRO A 43 -6.24 5.01 9.87
N LYS A 44 -6.09 4.32 11.01
CA LYS A 44 -6.65 2.97 11.24
C LYS A 44 -8.05 3.02 11.82
N MET A 45 -8.52 4.20 12.22
CA MET A 45 -9.87 4.47 12.70
C MET A 45 -10.62 5.21 11.60
N GLN A 46 -10.66 4.64 10.38
CA GLN A 46 -11.68 5.02 9.41
C GLN A 46 -13.04 4.72 10.03
N LYS A 47 -13.63 5.74 10.64
CA LYS A 47 -15.04 5.72 11.02
C LYS A 47 -15.79 5.55 9.71
N SER A 48 -16.72 4.59 9.66
CA SER A 48 -17.77 4.63 8.65
C SER A 48 -18.36 6.03 8.72
N ILE A 49 -18.12 6.84 7.69
CA ILE A 49 -18.55 8.25 7.63
C ILE A 49 -20.08 8.31 7.61
N ILE A 50 -20.73 7.19 7.32
CA ILE A 50 -22.15 7.05 7.16
C ILE A 50 -22.68 6.19 8.31
N ASP A 51 -23.61 6.75 9.08
CA ASP A 51 -24.40 6.02 10.07
C ASP A 51 -25.29 5.02 9.31
N PRO A 52 -25.20 3.70 9.56
CA PRO A 52 -25.97 2.70 8.85
C PRO A 52 -27.49 2.92 8.92
N GLN A 53 -27.99 3.64 9.93
CA GLN A 53 -29.42 3.96 10.09
C GLN A 53 -29.89 5.12 9.20
N LEU A 54 -28.98 5.85 8.55
CA LEU A 54 -29.28 6.99 7.67
C LEU A 54 -29.10 6.67 6.18
N ILE A 55 -28.86 5.40 5.82
CA ILE A 55 -28.63 4.97 4.44
C ILE A 55 -29.96 4.49 3.86
N ASP A 56 -30.53 5.23 2.92
CA ASP A 56 -31.65 4.74 2.11
C ASP A 56 -31.22 3.58 1.19
N GLU A 57 -32.19 2.81 0.69
CA GLU A 57 -31.91 1.60 -0.11
C GLU A 57 -31.10 1.91 -1.38
N ASP A 58 -31.33 3.05 -2.03
CA ASP A 58 -30.61 3.47 -3.23
C ASP A 58 -29.13 3.76 -2.91
N SER A 59 -28.89 4.44 -1.79
CA SER A 59 -27.55 4.70 -1.25
C SER A 59 -26.84 3.39 -0.87
N ALA A 60 -27.55 2.43 -0.29
CA ALA A 60 -26.99 1.12 0.05
C ALA A 60 -26.60 0.32 -1.20
N ALA A 61 -27.44 0.34 -2.25
CA ALA A 61 -27.15 -0.28 -3.53
C ALA A 61 -25.94 0.35 -4.21
N LEU A 62 -25.85 1.69 -4.22
CA LEU A 62 -24.71 2.41 -4.78
C LEU A 62 -23.41 2.10 -4.03
N ILE A 63 -23.45 2.03 -2.70
CA ILE A 63 -22.28 1.64 -1.89
C ILE A 63 -21.84 0.21 -2.22
N ALA A 64 -22.77 -0.72 -2.38
CA ALA A 64 -22.46 -2.10 -2.76
C ALA A 64 -21.81 -2.17 -4.15
N GLN A 65 -22.32 -1.41 -5.11
CA GLN A 65 -21.76 -1.32 -6.46
C GLN A 65 -20.34 -0.74 -6.44
N LEU A 66 -20.12 0.37 -5.74
CA LEU A 66 -18.80 1.01 -5.61
C LEU A 66 -17.78 0.09 -4.93
N ARG A 67 -18.21 -0.71 -3.94
CA ARG A 67 -17.35 -1.72 -3.31
C ARG A 67 -16.95 -2.81 -4.28
N ALA A 68 -17.91 -3.34 -5.05
CA ALA A 68 -17.63 -4.37 -6.06
C ALA A 68 -16.68 -3.85 -7.16
N GLU A 69 -16.88 -2.61 -7.61
CA GLU A 69 -16.00 -1.96 -8.59
C GLU A 69 -14.59 -1.75 -8.04
N ASN A 70 -14.46 -1.26 -6.80
CA ASN A 70 -13.16 -1.12 -6.15
C ASN A 70 -12.44 -2.46 -6.00
N GLU A 71 -13.14 -3.52 -5.61
CA GLU A 71 -12.55 -4.85 -5.51
C GLU A 71 -12.05 -5.37 -6.87
N ALA A 72 -12.83 -5.15 -7.94
CA ALA A 72 -12.46 -5.51 -9.30
C ALA A 72 -11.22 -4.73 -9.78
N LEU A 73 -11.19 -3.41 -9.54
CA LEU A 73 -10.05 -2.55 -9.85
C LEU A 73 -8.80 -2.98 -9.08
N HIS A 74 -8.91 -3.24 -7.79
CA HIS A 74 -7.78 -3.73 -6.99
C HIS A 74 -7.28 -5.10 -7.47
N LYS A 75 -8.16 -6.00 -7.90
CA LYS A 75 -7.77 -7.29 -8.49
C LYS A 75 -7.01 -7.10 -9.80
N SER A 76 -7.50 -6.24 -10.68
CA SER A 76 -6.85 -5.90 -11.95
C SER A 76 -5.47 -5.28 -11.71
N ASN A 77 -5.38 -4.32 -10.79
CA ASN A 77 -4.12 -3.65 -10.46
C ASN A 77 -3.08 -4.65 -9.91
N ARG A 78 -3.48 -5.56 -9.01
CA ARG A 78 -2.58 -6.65 -8.56
C ARG A 78 -2.13 -7.56 -9.69
N GLN A 79 -2.98 -7.82 -10.68
CA GLN A 79 -2.59 -8.63 -11.83
C GLN A 79 -1.57 -7.89 -12.69
N LEU A 80 -1.85 -6.64 -13.05
CA LEU A 80 -0.94 -5.79 -13.82
C LEU A 80 0.42 -5.64 -13.15
N GLN A 81 0.47 -5.51 -11.83
CA GLN A 81 1.73 -5.45 -11.11
C GLN A 81 2.55 -6.74 -11.25
N ARG A 82 1.91 -7.92 -11.16
CA ARG A 82 2.61 -9.20 -11.37
C ARG A 82 3.11 -9.34 -12.80
N ASP A 83 2.32 -8.94 -13.78
CA ASP A 83 2.69 -9.01 -15.19
C ASP A 83 3.87 -8.06 -15.48
N LEU A 84 3.88 -6.88 -14.86
CA LEU A 84 4.97 -5.93 -14.92
C LEU A 84 6.25 -6.50 -14.29
N ASP A 85 6.15 -7.07 -13.10
CA ASP A 85 7.31 -7.66 -12.40
C ASP A 85 7.89 -8.83 -13.20
N THR A 86 7.03 -9.66 -13.79
CA THR A 86 7.44 -10.76 -14.67
C THR A 86 8.16 -10.24 -15.91
N THR A 87 7.60 -9.23 -16.56
CA THR A 87 8.20 -8.61 -17.75
C THR A 87 9.56 -7.99 -17.43
N LYS A 88 9.69 -7.30 -16.28
CA LYS A 88 10.96 -6.73 -15.82
C LYS A 88 12.02 -7.81 -15.58
N MET A 89 11.67 -8.87 -14.86
CA MET A 89 12.58 -9.98 -14.60
C MET A 89 13.06 -10.63 -15.91
N LEU A 90 12.16 -10.85 -16.86
CA LEU A 90 12.53 -11.39 -18.17
C LEU A 90 13.44 -10.45 -18.95
N HIS A 91 13.14 -9.14 -18.93
CA HIS A 91 13.99 -8.14 -19.58
C HIS A 91 15.39 -8.11 -18.96
N GLU A 92 15.51 -8.11 -17.64
CA GLU A 92 16.79 -8.17 -16.93
C GLU A 92 17.59 -9.43 -17.28
N ALA A 93 16.93 -10.60 -17.33
CA ALA A 93 17.57 -11.84 -17.75
C ALA A 93 18.07 -11.77 -19.20
N CYS A 94 17.29 -11.17 -20.11
CA CYS A 94 17.69 -10.95 -21.49
C CYS A 94 18.92 -10.02 -21.58
N GLU A 95 18.97 -8.93 -20.82
CA GLU A 95 20.14 -8.04 -20.80
C GLU A 95 21.40 -8.77 -20.33
N VAL A 96 21.30 -9.62 -19.30
CA VAL A 96 22.43 -10.44 -18.83
C VAL A 96 22.91 -11.42 -19.90
N LEU A 97 21.98 -12.05 -20.63
CA LEU A 97 22.34 -12.97 -21.72
C LEU A 97 23.02 -12.23 -22.88
N ILE A 98 22.57 -11.02 -23.19
CA ILE A 98 23.22 -10.14 -24.18
C ILE A 98 24.64 -9.82 -23.72
N ASP A 99 24.81 -9.35 -22.49
CA ASP A 99 26.13 -9.01 -21.93
C ASP A 99 27.09 -10.20 -21.99
N LEU A 100 26.63 -11.39 -21.58
CA LEU A 100 27.45 -12.60 -21.61
C LEU A 100 27.85 -12.99 -23.04
N THR A 101 26.93 -12.87 -23.99
CA THR A 101 27.18 -13.18 -25.41
C THR A 101 28.19 -12.21 -26.01
N GLU A 102 28.00 -10.91 -25.77
CA GLU A 102 28.91 -9.86 -26.23
C GLU A 102 30.31 -10.04 -25.64
N GLN A 103 30.43 -10.38 -24.36
CA GLN A 103 31.73 -10.66 -23.70
C GLN A 103 32.40 -11.94 -24.21
N THR A 104 31.64 -13.00 -24.46
CA THR A 104 32.20 -14.31 -24.84
C THR A 104 32.64 -14.32 -26.30
N TYR A 105 31.79 -13.79 -27.19
CA TYR A 105 31.99 -13.89 -28.64
C TYR A 105 32.50 -12.61 -29.27
N HIS A 106 32.53 -11.49 -28.54
CA HIS A 106 32.97 -10.18 -29.04
C HIS A 106 32.17 -9.70 -30.27
N ILE A 107 30.90 -10.11 -30.34
CA ILE A 107 29.96 -9.71 -31.39
C ILE A 107 28.89 -8.82 -30.74
N PRO A 108 28.65 -7.60 -31.25
CA PRO A 108 27.58 -6.75 -30.73
C PRO A 108 26.21 -7.32 -31.12
N VAL A 109 25.39 -7.62 -30.11
CA VAL A 109 24.04 -8.15 -30.28
C VAL A 109 22.99 -7.06 -30.10
N ARG A 110 23.29 -6.03 -29.28
CA ARG A 110 22.39 -4.89 -29.08
C ARG A 110 22.13 -4.16 -30.39
N LYS A 111 20.86 -3.81 -30.64
CA LYS A 111 20.50 -2.90 -31.74
C LYS A 111 20.89 -1.48 -31.36
N ASN A 112 21.80 -0.87 -32.12
CA ASN A 112 22.06 0.56 -32.05
C ASN A 112 20.84 1.32 -32.60
N SER A 113 20.01 1.89 -31.72
CA SER A 113 18.89 2.75 -32.12
C SER A 113 19.33 4.12 -32.68
N ASP A 114 20.63 4.41 -32.67
CA ASP A 114 21.24 5.64 -33.22
C ASP A 114 21.66 5.54 -34.71
N ALA A 115 21.22 4.50 -35.44
CA ALA A 115 21.38 4.47 -36.89
C ALA A 115 20.43 5.50 -37.54
N LYS A 116 20.95 6.71 -37.80
CA LYS A 116 20.33 7.74 -38.65
C LYS A 116 20.30 7.32 -40.12
#